data_AF-L9Z1R1-F1
#
_entry.id   AF-L9Z1R1-F1
#
_cell.length_a   1.000
_cell.length_b   1.000
_cell.length_c   1.000
_cell.angle_alpha   90.00
_cell.angle_beta   90.00
_cell.angle_gamma   90.00
#
_symmetry.space_group_name_H-M   'P 1'
#
loop_
_entity.id
_entity.type
_entity.pdbx_description
1 polymer ?
#
loop_
_entity_poly.entity_id
_entity_poly.type
_entity_poly.pdbx_seq_one_letter_code
_entity_poly.pdbx_strand_id
1 'polypeptide(L)'
;MPITRQLRIDVGTEMTVRVRDDRRQPVEGAVVSTETKSTRTDDHGLCTLQFGVPGFWKLTAAKSPTNRVAYTPASTLVRVVPNAAALRPYRPIGPGNAT
;
A
#
# COMPACT_ATOMS: atom_id res chain seq x y z
N MET A 1 -8.01 -11.36 -21.47
CA MET A 1 -8.46 -11.05 -20.11
C MET A 1 -7.24 -10.80 -19.24
N PRO A 2 -6.99 -9.60 -18.69
CA PRO A 2 -5.87 -9.42 -17.77
C PRO A 2 -6.27 -9.91 -16.38
N ILE A 3 -5.49 -10.85 -15.83
CA ILE A 3 -5.58 -11.27 -14.43
C ILE A 3 -4.98 -10.13 -13.60
N THR A 4 -5.82 -9.23 -13.09
CA THR A 4 -5.38 -8.21 -12.14
C THR A 4 -4.95 -8.92 -10.86
N ARG A 5 -3.64 -9.14 -10.68
CA ARG A 5 -3.08 -9.68 -9.44
C ARG A 5 -3.38 -8.68 -8.32
N GLN A 6 -4.45 -8.91 -7.57
CA GLN A 6 -4.76 -8.14 -6.38
C GLN A 6 -3.64 -8.34 -5.36
N LEU A 7 -3.00 -7.25 -4.94
CA LEU A 7 -2.02 -7.29 -3.87
C LEU A 7 -2.75 -7.38 -2.54
N ARG A 8 -2.48 -8.43 -1.75
CA ARG A 8 -3.04 -8.62 -0.41
C ARG A 8 -2.04 -8.17 0.64
N ILE A 9 -2.46 -7.28 1.56
CA ILE A 9 -1.65 -6.74 2.66
C ILE A 9 -2.43 -6.87 3.97
N ASP A 10 -1.76 -7.18 5.07
CA ASP A 10 -2.38 -7.20 6.39
C ASP A 10 -2.43 -5.79 6.99
N VAL A 11 -3.51 -5.46 7.72
CA VAL A 11 -3.62 -4.21 8.50
C VAL A 11 -2.38 -3.99 9.36
N GLY A 12 -1.88 -2.76 9.38
CA GLY A 12 -0.69 -2.37 10.14
C GLY A 12 0.63 -2.79 9.49
N THR A 13 0.63 -3.48 8.35
CA THR A 13 1.86 -3.75 7.61
C THR A 13 2.24 -2.54 6.76
N GLU A 14 3.51 -2.15 6.81
CA GLU A 14 4.06 -1.14 5.91
C GLU A 14 4.22 -1.74 4.49
N MET A 15 3.64 -1.07 3.51
CA MET A 15 3.72 -1.43 2.10
C MET A 15 4.61 -0.41 1.37
N THR A 16 5.64 -0.89 0.69
CA THR A 16 6.39 -0.09 -0.27
C THR A 16 5.66 -0.04 -1.61
N VAL A 17 5.39 1.17 -2.10
CA VAL A 17 4.91 1.43 -3.46
C VAL A 17 6.08 1.85 -4.31
N ARG A 18 6.15 1.34 -5.53
CA ARG A 18 7.14 1.73 -6.53
C ARG A 18 6.46 2.32 -7.74
N VAL A 19 6.85 3.54 -8.11
CA VAL A 19 6.36 4.23 -9.31
C VAL A 19 7.48 4.27 -10.34
N ARG A 20 7.15 3.85 -11.56
CA ARG A 20 8.06 3.84 -12.71
C ARG A 20 7.36 4.38 -13.94
N ASP A 21 8.12 4.99 -14.85
CA ASP A 21 7.64 5.36 -16.17
C ASP A 21 7.66 4.18 -17.16
N ASP A 22 7.26 4.43 -18.40
CA ASP A 22 7.20 3.41 -19.46
C ASP A 22 8.58 2.85 -19.84
N ARG A 23 9.66 3.59 -19.55
CA ARG A 23 11.06 3.15 -19.71
C ARG A 23 11.57 2.41 -18.48
N ARG A 24 10.69 2.12 -17.51
CA ARG A 24 10.98 1.48 -16.22
C ARG A 24 11.91 2.31 -15.32
N GLN A 25 12.08 3.60 -15.59
CA GLN A 25 12.86 4.51 -14.76
C GLN A 25 12.06 4.92 -13.52
N PRO A 26 12.70 5.08 -12.35
CA PRO A 26 12.03 5.55 -11.15
C PRO A 26 11.47 6.96 -11.36
N VAL A 27 10.26 7.21 -10.85
CA VAL A 27 9.64 8.54 -10.92
C VAL A 27 9.68 9.18 -9.54
N GLU A 28 10.60 10.11 -9.35
CA GLU A 28 10.68 10.95 -8.14
C GLU A 28 9.52 11.96 -8.07
N GLY A 29 9.06 12.24 -6.85
CA GLY A 29 8.08 13.30 -6.58
C GLY A 29 6.68 13.02 -7.13
N ALA A 30 6.40 11.80 -7.58
CA ALA A 30 5.04 11.38 -7.90
C ALA A 30 4.22 11.33 -6.61
N VAL A 31 3.01 11.88 -6.66
CA VAL A 31 2.05 11.78 -5.56
C VAL A 31 1.32 10.46 -5.69
N VAL A 32 1.50 9.59 -4.70
CA VAL A 32 0.73 8.37 -4.54
C VAL A 32 -0.37 8.63 -3.51
N SER A 33 -1.62 8.58 -3.95
CA SER A 33 -2.79 8.86 -3.12
C SER A 33 -3.73 7.66 -3.01
N THR A 34 -4.42 7.61 -1.87
CA THR A 34 -5.65 6.85 -1.67
C THR A 34 -6.78 7.86 -1.42
N GLU A 35 -7.98 7.38 -1.08
CA GLU A 35 -9.10 8.24 -0.70
C GLU A 35 -8.81 9.13 0.51
N THR A 36 -7.98 8.65 1.46
CA THR A 36 -7.80 9.29 2.78
C THR A 36 -6.40 9.83 3.05
N LYS A 37 -5.41 9.49 2.22
CA LYS A 37 -4.00 9.89 2.44
C LYS A 37 -3.25 10.02 1.13
N SER A 38 -2.12 10.73 1.18
CA SER A 38 -1.17 10.80 0.08
C SER A 38 0.26 10.88 0.59
N THR A 39 1.19 10.45 -0.25
CA THR A 39 2.64 10.52 0.01
C THR A 39 3.36 10.76 -1.32
N ARG A 40 4.62 11.20 -1.26
CA ARG A 40 5.45 11.42 -2.44
C ARG A 40 6.51 10.36 -2.56
N THR A 41 6.85 9.99 -3.79
CA THR A 41 8.00 9.13 -4.06
C THR A 41 9.33 9.87 -3.89
N ASP A 42 10.31 9.16 -3.36
CA ASP A 42 11.72 9.58 -3.29
C ASP A 42 12.43 9.48 -4.65
N ASP A 43 13.74 9.76 -4.68
CA ASP A 43 14.61 9.70 -5.86
C ASP A 43 14.70 8.28 -6.47
N HIS A 44 14.45 7.24 -5.69
CA HIS A 44 14.33 5.85 -6.14
C HIS A 44 12.93 5.49 -6.65
N GLY A 45 11.99 6.44 -6.66
CA GLY A 45 10.61 6.23 -7.07
C GLY A 45 9.80 5.42 -6.07
N LEU A 46 10.20 5.43 -4.79
CA LEU A 46 9.61 4.65 -3.71
C LEU A 46 8.88 5.54 -2.72
N CYS A 47 7.79 5.03 -2.15
CA CYS A 47 7.16 5.60 -0.96
C CYS A 47 6.54 4.49 -0.12
N THR A 48 6.30 4.75 1.17
CA THR A 48 5.64 3.79 2.05
C THR A 48 4.21 4.21 2.41
N LEU A 49 3.35 3.20 2.58
CA LEU A 49 1.96 3.37 2.99
C LEU A 49 1.59 2.28 3.99
N GLN A 50 0.86 2.63 5.04
CA GLN A 50 0.29 1.67 6.00
C GLN A 50 -1.23 1.85 6.08
N PHE A 51 -1.98 0.75 6.15
CA PHE A 51 -3.45 0.78 6.24
C PHE A 51 -3.92 0.31 7.60
N GLY A 52 -4.75 1.12 8.26
CA GLY A 52 -5.32 0.81 9.58
C GLY A 52 -6.64 0.03 9.53
N VAL A 53 -7.31 -0.01 8.37
CA VAL A 53 -8.65 -0.60 8.23
C VAL A 53 -8.67 -1.57 7.04
N PRO A 54 -9.25 -2.78 7.19
CA PRO A 54 -9.45 -3.71 6.08
C PRO A 54 -10.34 -3.11 4.98
N GLY A 55 -10.16 -3.56 3.74
CA GLY A 55 -10.96 -3.11 2.61
C GLY A 55 -10.21 -3.14 1.30
N PHE A 56 -10.89 -2.69 0.23
CA PHE A 56 -10.26 -2.46 -1.06
C PHE A 56 -9.86 -1.00 -1.18
N TRP A 57 -8.59 -0.78 -1.50
CA TRP A 57 -8.01 0.55 -1.60
C TRP A 57 -7.51 0.78 -3.02
N LYS A 58 -8.06 1.80 -3.68
CA LYS A 58 -7.50 2.30 -4.93
C LYS A 58 -6.31 3.19 -4.62
N LEU A 59 -5.16 2.85 -5.18
CA LEU A 59 -3.98 3.70 -5.18
C LEU A 59 -3.91 4.38 -6.54
N THR A 60 -3.68 5.69 -6.54
CA THR A 60 -3.46 6.49 -7.75
C THR A 60 -2.09 7.14 -7.65
N ALA A 61 -1.23 6.91 -8.63
CA ALA A 61 0.03 7.63 -8.78
C ALA A 61 -0.15 8.70 -9.85
N ALA A 62 0.12 9.96 -9.50
CA ALA A 62 0.03 11.10 -10.41
C ALA A 62 1.24 12.02 -10.22
N LYS A 63 1.66 12.67 -11.30
CA LYS A 63 2.71 13.69 -11.27
C LYS A 63 2.35 14.78 -12.25
N SER A 64 2.55 16.04 -11.85
CA SER A 64 2.34 17.17 -12.75
C SER A 64 3.30 17.08 -13.95
N PRO A 65 2.84 17.44 -15.16
CA PRO A 65 3.70 17.47 -16.32
C PRO A 65 4.81 18.52 -16.14
N THR A 66 5.90 18.31 -16.85
CA THR A 66 6.97 19.31 -17.02
C THR A 66 6.99 19.77 -18.47
N ASN A 67 7.79 20.78 -18.79
CA ASN A 67 8.00 21.23 -20.17
C ASN A 67 8.57 20.13 -21.11
N ARG A 68 9.09 19.02 -20.54
CA ARG A 68 9.75 17.95 -21.30
C ARG A 68 9.01 16.62 -21.25
N VAL A 69 8.21 16.39 -20.21
CA VAL A 69 7.59 15.08 -19.94
C VAL A 69 6.16 15.29 -19.46
N ALA A 70 5.23 14.65 -20.16
CA ALA A 70 3.87 14.47 -19.71
C ALA A 70 3.74 13.14 -18.96
N TYR A 71 2.95 13.11 -17.89
CA TYR A 71 2.66 11.90 -17.14
C TYR A 71 1.17 11.60 -17.20
N THR A 72 0.83 10.35 -17.50
CA THR A 72 -0.54 9.84 -17.37
C THR A 72 -0.67 9.19 -15.99
N PRO A 73 -1.70 9.51 -15.19
CA PRO A 73 -1.92 8.85 -13.91
C PRO A 73 -2.11 7.33 -14.08
N ALA A 74 -1.55 6.57 -13.15
CA ALA A 74 -1.72 5.12 -13.09
C ALA A 74 -2.47 4.74 -11.81
N SER A 75 -3.24 3.65 -11.85
CA SER A 75 -3.97 3.17 -10.67
C SER A 75 -3.85 1.66 -10.50
N THR A 76 -3.92 1.23 -9.23
CA THR A 76 -4.00 -0.18 -8.87
C THR A 76 -4.91 -0.38 -7.66
N LEU A 77 -5.41 -1.60 -7.47
CA LEU A 77 -6.23 -2.00 -6.34
C LEU A 77 -5.44 -2.88 -5.38
N VAL A 78 -5.47 -2.53 -4.10
CA VAL A 78 -4.89 -3.29 -2.99
C VAL A 78 -6.00 -3.79 -2.10
N ARG A 79 -5.96 -5.07 -1.73
CA ARG A 79 -6.87 -5.66 -0.75
C ARG A 79 -6.17 -5.71 0.60
N VAL A 80 -6.65 -4.91 1.54
CA VAL A 80 -6.18 -4.93 2.93
C VAL A 80 -7.08 -5.88 3.73
N VAL A 81 -6.48 -6.80 4.46
CA VAL A 81 -7.18 -7.81 5.26
C VAL A 81 -6.84 -7.66 6.74
N PRO A 82 -7.69 -8.14 7.66
CA PRO A 82 -7.36 -8.15 9.08
C PRO A 82 -6.07 -8.94 9.35
N ASN A 83 -5.23 -8.43 10.24
CA ASN A 83 -4.06 -9.17 10.71
C ASN A 83 -4.53 -10.26 11.69
N ALA A 84 -4.63 -11.50 11.19
CA ALA A 84 -5.11 -12.64 11.98
C ALA A 84 -4.20 -12.98 13.18
N ALA A 85 -2.90 -12.62 13.13
CA ALA A 85 -1.99 -12.81 14.25
C ALA A 85 -2.30 -11.83 15.39
N ALA A 86 -2.67 -10.59 15.07
CA ALA A 86 -3.10 -9.59 16.04
C ALA A 86 -4.49 -9.88 16.65
N LEU A 87 -5.34 -10.62 15.93
CA LEU A 87 -6.68 -11.02 16.39
C LEU A 87 -6.70 -12.28 17.25
N ARG A 88 -5.55 -12.92 17.51
CA ARG A 88 -5.52 -14.05 18.44
C ARG A 88 -5.82 -13.51 19.84
N PRO A 89 -6.94 -13.91 20.48
CA PRO A 89 -7.16 -13.56 21.86
C PRO A 89 -6.00 -14.12 22.67
N TYR A 90 -5.40 -13.28 23.51
CA TYR A 90 -4.54 -13.73 24.59
C TYR A 90 -5.34 -14.80 25.35
N ARG A 91 -4.87 -16.04 25.34
CA ARG A 91 -5.45 -17.11 26.17
C ARG A 91 -4.71 -17.04 27.49
N PRO A 92 -5.30 -16.51 28.58
CA PRO A 92 -4.68 -16.68 29.88
C PRO A 92 -4.58 -18.19 30.10
N ILE A 93 -3.38 -18.69 30.33
CA ILE A 93 -3.22 -20.01 30.94
C ILE A 93 -3.89 -19.86 32.30
N GLY A 94 -5.12 -20.37 32.43
CA GLY A 94 -5.83 -20.37 33.71
C GLY A 94 -4.95 -21.08 34.75
N PRO A 95 -4.92 -20.63 36.01
CA PRO A 95 -4.14 -21.31 37.04
C PRO A 95 -4.59 -22.76 37.09
N GLY A 96 -3.67 -23.68 36.77
CA GLY A 96 -3.89 -25.10 36.93
C GLY A 96 -4.28 -25.36 38.37
N ASN A 97 -5.41 -26.04 38.57
CA ASN A 97 -5.93 -26.46 39.86
C ASN A 97 -4.82 -27.14 40.68
N ALA A 98 -4.52 -26.56 41.84
CA ALA A 98 -3.88 -27.27 42.94
C ALA A 98 -4.98 -27.63 43.94
N THR A 99 -5.57 -28.81 43.80
CA THR A 99 -6.06 -29.64 44.92
C THR A 99 -6.36 -31.05 44.44
#